data_AF-A0A927IWX4-F1
#
_entry.id   AF-A0A927IWX4-F1
#
_cell.length_a   1.000
_cell.length_b   1.000
_cell.length_c   1.000
_cell.angle_alpha   90.00
_cell.angle_beta   90.00
_cell.angle_gamma   90.00
#
_symmetry.space_group_name_H-M   'P 1'
#
loop_
_entity.id
_entity.type
_entity.pdbx_description
1 polymer ?
#
loop_
_entity_poly.entity_id
_entity_poly.type
_entity_poly.pdbx_seq_one_letter_code
_entity_poly.pdbx_strand_id
1 'polypeptide(L)'
;MWNVSKEAKEKFLKCNLLPIPESDEEWEITLREAKEEGEDLIGRLKTDLEEVRAELRVSLPDRFIPYVEDGTLNQPSLPKSVREDYLQWMRAADQEFEQILDAALEQKNQAVPFLSNAVQEVFADSLHDSTIERIEREAETLHIYINTDGGFSPKSLIHLTFNGISSEETDVPLQVGQWFIYDELQKNDEGFAFRVLFECPESQWTIMMKDLDARYFYRPKKYTSLQDSEELDRTSLTEYISTLDPERNYWFITPDVEFAFHSLTGNLVLENGSIEIVNNEINVISGTECYSYNLKEYNPIKFIYTDNYEDPYEHMNEPVPINELEEAALNEDLEWQVRAWNTMYSNPIELAGIINRVLMKIEVTEDIEMMLSVYVSHFYKNEILSDDVIRKYREFID
;
A
#
# COMPACT_ATOMS: atom_id res chain seq x y z
N MET A 1 3.80 0.81 26.94
CA MET A 1 5.11 1.16 26.35
C MET A 1 4.92 0.97 24.86
N TRP A 2 5.36 1.93 24.04
CA TRP A 2 5.20 1.83 22.59
C TRP A 2 6.25 0.91 22.00
N ASN A 3 5.86 0.09 21.03
CA ASN A 3 6.77 -0.76 20.29
C ASN A 3 7.38 0.06 19.14
N VAL A 4 6.53 0.67 18.32
CA VAL A 4 6.95 1.48 17.18
C VAL A 4 7.34 2.89 17.66
N SER A 5 8.53 3.32 17.25
CA SER A 5 9.09 4.63 17.59
C SER A 5 9.92 5.16 16.44
N LYS A 6 10.05 6.50 16.38
CA LYS A 6 10.91 7.16 15.41
C LYS A 6 12.35 6.67 15.51
N GLU A 7 12.86 6.46 16.73
CA GLU A 7 14.22 5.96 16.94
C GLU A 7 14.43 4.54 16.40
N ALA A 8 13.44 3.66 16.54
CA ALA A 8 13.49 2.31 15.96
C ALA A 8 13.48 2.36 14.43
N LYS A 9 12.59 3.17 13.83
CA LYS A 9 12.55 3.39 12.38
C LYS A 9 13.89 3.94 11.87
N GLU A 10 14.42 4.99 12.51
CA GLU A 10 15.71 5.59 12.13
C GLU A 10 16.86 4.58 12.23
N LYS A 11 16.88 3.73 13.26
CA LYS A 11 17.90 2.68 13.40
C LYS A 11 17.81 1.69 12.24
N PHE A 12 16.60 1.21 11.92
CA PHE A 12 16.35 0.31 10.80
C PHE A 12 16.81 0.92 9.47
N LEU A 13 16.42 2.18 9.19
CA LEU A 13 16.86 2.90 7.99
C LEU A 13 18.38 3.05 7.92
N LYS A 14 19.03 3.37 9.04
CA LYS A 14 20.50 3.50 9.13
C LYS A 14 21.24 2.19 8.84
N CYS A 15 20.62 1.04 9.12
CA CYS A 15 21.14 -0.27 8.78
C CYS A 15 20.97 -0.61 7.29
N ASN A 16 19.94 -0.02 6.66
CA ASN A 16 19.57 -0.24 5.26
C ASN A 16 19.98 0.89 4.30
N LEU A 17 20.90 1.77 4.72
CA LEU A 17 21.35 2.91 3.90
C LEU A 17 22.06 2.50 2.60
N LEU A 18 22.70 1.34 2.57
CA LEU A 18 23.46 0.88 1.42
C LEU A 18 23.24 -0.62 1.19
N PRO A 19 22.11 -1.02 0.59
CA PRO A 19 21.88 -2.40 0.20
C PRO A 19 22.87 -2.81 -0.90
N ILE A 20 23.27 -4.09 -0.90
CA ILE A 20 24.19 -4.67 -1.87
C ILE A 20 23.64 -6.02 -2.34
N PRO A 21 23.98 -6.48 -3.56
CA PRO A 21 23.55 -7.79 -4.05
C PRO A 21 23.90 -8.93 -3.07
N GLU A 22 22.89 -9.76 -2.80
CA GLU A 22 22.89 -10.76 -1.73
C GLU A 22 23.66 -12.02 -2.13
N SER A 23 23.81 -12.28 -3.43
CA SER A 23 24.50 -13.46 -3.98
C SER A 23 25.53 -13.12 -5.06
N ASP A 24 26.40 -14.09 -5.38
CA ASP A 24 27.32 -13.94 -6.51
C ASP A 24 26.53 -13.95 -7.84
N GLU A 25 25.40 -14.66 -7.88
CA GLU A 25 24.49 -14.74 -9.03
C GLU A 25 23.79 -13.41 -9.29
N GLU A 26 23.25 -12.75 -8.26
CA GLU A 26 22.70 -11.39 -8.41
C GLU A 26 23.76 -10.42 -8.92
N TRP A 27 25.00 -10.50 -8.41
CA TRP A 27 26.09 -9.68 -8.94
C TRP A 27 26.34 -9.92 -10.44
N GLU A 28 26.31 -11.18 -10.88
CA GLU A 28 26.45 -11.53 -12.30
C GLU A 28 25.29 -10.99 -13.15
N ILE A 29 24.06 -11.05 -12.63
CA ILE A 29 22.86 -10.51 -13.26
C ILE A 29 22.96 -8.98 -13.40
N THR A 30 23.19 -8.26 -12.29
CA THR A 30 23.28 -6.79 -12.29
C THR A 30 24.41 -6.30 -13.20
N LEU A 31 25.56 -6.98 -13.22
CA LEU A 31 26.67 -6.63 -14.11
C LEU A 31 26.36 -6.89 -15.60
N ARG A 32 25.60 -7.94 -15.90
CA ARG A 32 25.17 -8.25 -17.27
C ARG A 32 24.19 -7.21 -17.78
N GLU A 33 23.16 -6.88 -16.99
CA GLU A 33 22.14 -5.90 -17.33
C GLU A 33 22.73 -4.51 -17.55
N ALA A 34 23.54 -4.03 -16.62
CA ALA A 34 24.23 -2.75 -16.77
C ALA A 34 25.06 -2.69 -18.06
N LYS A 35 25.69 -3.81 -18.46
CA LYS A 35 26.44 -3.88 -19.71
C LYS A 35 25.54 -3.86 -20.95
N GLU A 36 24.40 -4.52 -20.89
CA GLU A 36 23.40 -4.54 -21.97
C GLU A 36 22.78 -3.16 -22.20
N GLU A 37 22.54 -2.42 -21.11
CA GLU A 37 21.99 -1.06 -21.13
C GLU A 37 23.05 0.03 -21.37
N GLY A 38 24.33 -0.31 -21.26
CA GLY A 38 25.44 0.64 -21.39
C GLY A 38 25.60 1.57 -20.17
N GLU A 39 25.13 1.13 -19.01
CA GLU A 39 25.20 1.82 -17.73
C GLU A 39 26.61 1.71 -17.08
N ASP A 40 27.10 2.80 -16.49
CA ASP A 40 28.30 2.77 -15.63
C ASP A 40 27.92 2.39 -14.19
N LEU A 41 27.60 1.12 -13.98
CA LEU A 41 27.21 0.58 -12.67
C LEU A 41 28.26 0.87 -11.59
N ILE A 42 29.54 0.69 -11.90
CA ILE A 42 30.63 0.89 -10.93
C ILE A 42 30.73 2.37 -10.53
N GLY A 43 30.56 3.29 -11.49
CA GLY A 43 30.48 4.72 -11.23
C GLY A 43 29.27 5.09 -10.37
N ARG A 44 28.10 4.51 -10.67
CA ARG A 44 26.87 4.71 -9.87
C ARG A 44 27.06 4.25 -8.43
N LEU A 45 27.49 3.00 -8.22
CA LEU A 45 27.73 2.45 -6.88
C LEU A 45 28.71 3.31 -6.06
N LYS A 46 29.76 3.85 -6.67
CA LYS A 46 30.66 4.78 -5.97
C LYS A 46 29.98 6.07 -5.55
N THR A 47 29.07 6.57 -6.39
CA THR A 47 28.26 7.75 -6.07
C THR A 47 27.33 7.45 -4.91
N ASP A 48 26.59 6.34 -4.98
CA ASP A 48 25.68 5.88 -3.93
C ASP A 48 26.41 5.78 -2.56
N LEU A 49 27.60 5.14 -2.55
CA LEU A 49 28.41 5.01 -1.33
C LEU A 49 28.90 6.37 -0.80
N GLU A 50 29.31 7.29 -1.69
CA GLU A 50 29.79 8.62 -1.26
C GLU A 50 28.65 9.49 -0.68
N GLU A 51 27.44 9.37 -1.23
CA GLU A 51 26.25 10.09 -0.72
C GLU A 51 25.93 9.73 0.73
N VAL A 52 26.01 8.44 1.08
CA VAL A 52 25.71 7.95 2.44
C VAL A 52 26.95 7.79 3.33
N ARG A 53 28.16 8.07 2.82
CA ARG A 53 29.44 7.81 3.50
C ARG A 53 29.52 8.38 4.90
N ALA A 54 29.06 9.63 5.07
CA ALA A 54 29.12 10.31 6.35
C ALA A 54 28.24 9.62 7.40
N GLU A 55 27.07 9.12 7.00
CA GLU A 55 26.14 8.42 7.89
C GLU A 55 26.63 7.01 8.22
N LEU A 56 27.12 6.26 7.21
CA LEU A 56 27.68 4.94 7.40
C LEU A 56 28.85 4.92 8.39
N ARG A 57 29.67 5.99 8.42
CA ARG A 57 30.75 6.12 9.42
C ARG A 57 30.27 6.14 10.87
N VAL A 58 29.02 6.55 11.09
CA VAL A 58 28.42 6.67 12.42
C VAL A 58 27.59 5.43 12.76
N SER A 59 26.90 4.84 11.77
CA SER A 59 25.99 3.72 12.00
C SER A 59 26.64 2.34 11.87
N LEU A 60 27.67 2.18 11.04
CA LEU A 60 28.26 0.87 10.78
C LEU A 60 29.15 0.39 11.92
N PRO A 61 29.16 -0.92 12.19
CA PRO A 61 30.22 -1.54 12.98
C PRO A 61 31.63 -1.23 12.45
N ASP A 62 32.57 -0.96 13.36
CA ASP A 62 33.98 -0.59 13.06
C ASP A 62 34.65 -1.51 12.03
N ARG A 63 34.27 -2.80 12.00
CA ARG A 63 34.82 -3.80 11.07
C ARG A 63 34.54 -3.51 9.59
N PHE A 64 33.50 -2.73 9.28
CA PHE A 64 33.16 -2.36 7.90
C PHE A 64 33.75 -1.01 7.46
N ILE A 65 34.19 -0.17 8.40
CA ILE A 65 34.73 1.17 8.13
C ILE A 65 35.88 1.18 7.12
N PRO A 66 36.86 0.24 7.14
CA PRO A 66 37.91 0.21 6.13
C PRO A 66 37.38 0.15 4.69
N TYR A 67 36.28 -0.57 4.47
CA TYR A 67 35.66 -0.75 3.15
C TYR A 67 34.80 0.45 2.71
N VAL A 68 34.33 1.24 3.67
CA VAL A 68 33.73 2.57 3.40
C VAL A 68 34.83 3.55 2.98
N GLU A 69 35.98 3.52 3.65
CA GLU A 69 37.06 4.48 3.40
C GLU A 69 37.76 4.26 2.06
N ASP A 70 37.95 3.01 1.66
CA ASP A 70 38.56 2.65 0.38
C ASP A 70 37.57 2.57 -0.79
N GLY A 71 36.26 2.75 -0.52
CA GLY A 71 35.21 2.80 -1.52
C GLY A 71 34.77 1.44 -2.06
N THR A 72 35.04 0.34 -1.34
CA THR A 72 34.78 -1.03 -1.81
C THR A 72 33.54 -1.69 -1.22
N LEU A 73 32.89 -1.10 -0.20
CA LEU A 73 31.79 -1.73 0.56
C LEU A 73 30.62 -2.21 -0.33
N ASN A 74 30.27 -1.48 -1.38
CA ASN A 74 29.20 -1.86 -2.31
C ASN A 74 29.71 -2.25 -3.69
N GLN A 75 30.96 -2.73 -3.79
CA GLN A 75 31.58 -3.07 -5.05
C GLN A 75 31.64 -4.59 -5.24
N PRO A 76 31.62 -5.10 -6.49
CA PRO A 76 31.83 -6.53 -6.75
C PRO A 76 33.19 -7.04 -6.25
N SER A 77 34.15 -6.12 -6.06
CA SER A 77 35.47 -6.43 -5.51
C SER A 77 35.48 -6.69 -4.00
N LEU A 78 34.37 -6.45 -3.28
CA LEU A 78 34.29 -6.72 -1.85
C LEU A 78 34.58 -8.21 -1.58
N PRO A 79 35.48 -8.56 -0.65
CA PRO A 79 35.73 -9.95 -0.32
C PRO A 79 34.44 -10.65 0.13
N LYS A 80 34.15 -11.82 -0.43
CA LYS A 80 32.91 -12.57 -0.16
C LYS A 80 32.59 -12.75 1.33
N SER A 81 33.60 -13.05 2.15
CA SER A 81 33.42 -13.19 3.60
C SER A 81 32.97 -11.89 4.29
N VAL A 82 33.37 -10.73 3.77
CA VAL A 82 32.97 -9.42 4.29
C VAL A 82 31.55 -9.08 3.80
N ARG A 83 31.26 -9.39 2.53
CA ARG A 83 29.91 -9.27 1.96
C ARG A 83 28.89 -10.05 2.77
N GLU A 84 29.17 -11.32 3.05
CA GLU A 84 28.30 -12.19 3.85
C GLU A 84 28.11 -11.68 5.29
N ASP A 85 29.17 -11.19 5.95
CA ASP A 85 29.08 -10.58 7.29
C ASP A 85 28.23 -9.29 7.28
N TYR A 86 28.41 -8.43 6.27
CA TYR A 86 27.62 -7.21 6.11
C TYR A 86 26.13 -7.52 5.89
N LEU A 87 25.81 -8.43 4.97
CA LEU A 87 24.44 -8.88 4.72
C LEU A 87 23.82 -9.54 5.96
N GLN A 88 24.58 -10.34 6.70
CA GLN A 88 24.10 -10.93 7.96
C GLN A 88 23.79 -9.86 9.00
N TRP A 89 24.62 -8.81 9.09
CA TRP A 89 24.37 -7.69 9.99
C TRP A 89 23.11 -6.91 9.60
N MET A 90 22.88 -6.65 8.31
CA MET A 90 21.65 -6.01 7.82
C MET A 90 20.42 -6.85 8.14
N ARG A 91 20.42 -8.13 7.76
CA ARG A 91 19.30 -9.06 8.03
C ARG A 91 18.97 -9.20 9.52
N ALA A 92 19.98 -9.14 10.39
CA ALA A 92 19.76 -9.16 11.83
C ALA A 92 19.04 -7.89 12.32
N ALA A 93 19.32 -6.73 11.72
CA ALA A 93 18.60 -5.49 12.02
C ALA A 93 17.17 -5.54 11.47
N ASP A 94 16.96 -6.11 10.29
CA ASP A 94 15.61 -6.30 9.72
C ASP A 94 14.77 -7.19 10.64
N GLN A 95 15.30 -8.33 11.07
CA GLN A 95 14.63 -9.23 12.02
C GLN A 95 14.31 -8.56 13.36
N GLU A 96 15.17 -7.66 13.85
CA GLU A 96 14.90 -6.90 15.07
C GLU A 96 13.72 -5.94 14.86
N PHE A 97 13.65 -5.29 13.70
CA PHE A 97 12.58 -4.36 13.37
C PHE A 97 11.24 -5.08 13.10
N GLU A 98 11.26 -6.22 12.42
CA GLU A 98 10.08 -7.07 12.25
C GLU A 98 9.46 -7.50 13.59
N GLN A 99 10.29 -7.85 14.58
CA GLN A 99 9.80 -8.16 15.93
C GLN A 99 9.09 -6.97 16.60
N ILE A 100 9.53 -5.74 16.30
CA ILE A 100 8.88 -4.51 16.78
C ILE A 100 7.52 -4.34 16.10
N LEU A 101 7.44 -4.57 14.79
CA LEU A 101 6.20 -4.50 14.03
C LEU A 101 5.19 -5.57 14.48
N ASP A 102 5.65 -6.81 14.68
CA ASP A 102 4.86 -7.92 15.21
C ASP A 102 4.26 -7.59 16.57
N ALA A 103 5.07 -7.02 17.48
CA ALA A 103 4.61 -6.63 18.80
C ALA A 103 3.56 -5.49 18.74
N ALA A 104 3.74 -4.52 17.84
CA ALA A 104 2.76 -3.46 17.61
C ALA A 104 1.44 -4.01 17.03
N LEU A 105 1.53 -4.95 16.08
CA LEU A 105 0.37 -5.63 15.51
C LEU A 105 -0.37 -6.45 16.57
N GLU A 106 0.34 -7.15 17.46
CA GLU A 106 -0.27 -7.89 18.56
C GLU A 106 -1.05 -6.95 19.49
N GLN A 107 -0.48 -5.78 19.84
CA GLN A 107 -1.19 -4.77 20.64
C GLN A 107 -2.43 -4.23 19.93
N LYS A 108 -2.34 -3.94 18.63
CA LYS A 108 -3.47 -3.53 17.80
C LYS A 108 -4.58 -4.57 17.83
N ASN A 109 -4.24 -5.85 17.62
CA ASN A 109 -5.18 -6.96 17.67
C ASN A 109 -5.85 -7.16 19.04
N GLN A 110 -5.20 -6.75 20.14
CA GLN A 110 -5.80 -6.76 21.48
C GLN A 110 -6.73 -5.55 21.71
N ALA A 111 -6.46 -4.40 21.08
CA ALA A 111 -7.22 -3.17 21.27
C ALA A 111 -8.47 -3.09 20.38
N VAL A 112 -8.34 -3.46 19.10
CA VAL A 112 -9.38 -3.33 18.06
C VAL A 112 -10.73 -3.98 18.44
N PRO A 113 -10.79 -5.17 19.07
CA PRO A 113 -12.08 -5.80 19.44
C PRO A 113 -12.96 -4.99 20.42
N PHE A 114 -12.40 -3.95 21.05
CA PHE A 114 -13.13 -3.05 21.96
C PHE A 114 -13.72 -1.82 21.27
N LEU A 115 -13.49 -1.65 19.96
CA LEU A 115 -13.94 -0.52 19.15
C LEU A 115 -15.14 -0.91 18.26
N SER A 116 -15.77 0.08 17.63
CA SER A 116 -16.90 -0.14 16.73
C SER A 116 -16.50 -1.00 15.52
N ASN A 117 -17.46 -1.71 14.92
CA ASN A 117 -17.19 -2.55 13.73
C ASN A 117 -16.53 -1.76 12.61
N ALA A 118 -16.92 -0.50 12.41
CA ALA A 118 -16.33 0.35 11.37
C ALA A 118 -14.82 0.57 11.62
N VAL A 119 -14.42 0.77 12.87
CA VAL A 119 -13.00 0.90 13.24
C VAL A 119 -12.27 -0.43 13.08
N GLN A 120 -12.91 -1.55 13.47
CA GLN A 120 -12.34 -2.88 13.26
C GLN A 120 -12.09 -3.16 11.77
N GLU A 121 -13.02 -2.78 10.90
CA GLU A 121 -12.86 -2.91 9.46
C GLU A 121 -11.74 -2.02 8.92
N VAL A 122 -11.58 -0.79 9.43
CA VAL A 122 -10.44 0.08 9.06
C VAL A 122 -9.11 -0.57 9.42
N PHE A 123 -8.95 -1.07 10.64
CA PHE A 123 -7.69 -1.66 11.11
C PHE A 123 -7.48 -3.11 10.67
N ALA A 124 -8.44 -3.72 9.97
CA ALA A 124 -8.23 -4.99 9.28
C ALA A 124 -7.32 -4.82 8.05
N ASP A 125 -7.27 -3.61 7.48
CA ASP A 125 -6.40 -3.24 6.38
C ASP A 125 -5.23 -2.38 6.87
N SER A 126 -4.19 -2.24 6.04
CA SER A 126 -3.05 -1.37 6.33
C SER A 126 -3.36 0.09 6.01
N LEU A 127 -2.93 1.01 6.86
CA LEU A 127 -2.91 2.45 6.60
C LEU A 127 -1.59 2.92 5.95
N HIS A 128 -0.66 2.00 5.66
CA HIS A 128 0.61 2.32 5.00
C HIS A 128 0.36 3.02 3.65
N ASP A 129 1.20 4.00 3.33
CA ASP A 129 1.14 4.88 2.14
C ASP A 129 -0.14 5.74 2.02
N SER A 130 -0.97 5.77 3.06
CA SER A 130 -2.14 6.63 3.08
C SER A 130 -1.76 8.06 3.46
N THR A 131 -2.51 9.05 3.00
CA THR A 131 -2.18 10.47 3.19
C THR A 131 -3.29 11.22 3.92
N ILE A 132 -2.93 12.15 4.80
CA ILE A 132 -3.92 13.02 5.42
C ILE A 132 -4.45 14.01 4.38
N GLU A 133 -5.74 13.96 4.07
CA GLU A 133 -6.38 14.88 3.13
C GLU A 133 -7.06 16.06 3.83
N ARG A 134 -7.62 15.85 5.03
CA ARG A 134 -8.30 16.89 5.81
C ARG A 134 -8.18 16.65 7.31
N ILE A 135 -8.09 17.75 8.07
CA ILE A 135 -8.03 17.74 9.53
C ILE A 135 -9.06 18.74 10.05
N GLU A 136 -9.96 18.31 10.93
CA GLU A 136 -10.93 19.19 11.59
C GLU A 136 -10.83 19.00 13.10
N ARG A 137 -10.83 20.11 13.86
CA ARG A 137 -10.73 20.09 15.31
C ARG A 137 -11.91 20.79 15.95
N GLU A 138 -12.55 20.09 16.87
CA GLU A 138 -13.69 20.61 17.64
C GLU A 138 -13.55 20.23 19.12
N ALA A 139 -13.12 21.19 19.95
CA ALA A 139 -12.95 21.00 21.40
C ALA A 139 -12.08 19.77 21.75
N GLU A 140 -12.70 18.70 22.28
CA GLU A 140 -12.04 17.45 22.68
C GLU A 140 -12.14 16.35 21.60
N THR A 141 -12.48 16.74 20.37
CA THR A 141 -12.60 15.84 19.22
C THR A 141 -11.66 16.27 18.09
N LEU A 142 -11.04 15.29 17.45
CA LEU A 142 -10.22 15.45 16.25
C LEU A 142 -10.76 14.54 15.16
N HIS A 143 -10.94 15.10 13.98
CA HIS A 143 -11.27 14.37 12.76
C HIS A 143 -10.07 14.37 11.83
N ILE A 144 -9.72 13.19 11.32
CA ILE A 144 -8.69 13.01 10.29
C ILE A 144 -9.34 12.27 9.13
N TYR A 145 -9.27 12.87 7.95
CA TYR A 145 -9.65 12.23 6.69
C TYR A 145 -8.38 11.77 5.99
N ILE A 146 -8.35 10.50 5.66
CA ILE A 146 -7.18 9.77 5.18
C ILE A 146 -7.53 9.24 3.80
N ASN A 147 -6.84 9.74 2.78
CA ASN A 147 -6.89 9.20 1.45
C ASN A 147 -5.96 7.99 1.36
N THR A 148 -6.50 6.86 0.97
CA THR A 148 -5.80 5.57 0.89
C THR A 148 -5.51 5.17 -0.56
N ASP A 149 -5.76 6.04 -1.54
CA ASP A 149 -5.38 5.84 -2.93
C ASP A 149 -3.86 5.58 -3.03
N GLY A 150 -3.47 4.43 -3.60
CA GLY A 150 -2.08 3.99 -3.70
C GLY A 150 -1.60 3.10 -2.54
N GLY A 151 -2.40 2.94 -1.48
CA GLY A 151 -2.14 2.01 -0.39
C GLY A 151 -2.76 0.63 -0.59
N PHE A 152 -2.74 -0.18 0.47
CA PHE A 152 -3.20 -1.59 0.47
C PHE A 152 -4.64 -1.79 0.97
N SER A 153 -5.43 -0.72 1.03
CA SER A 153 -6.82 -0.76 1.50
C SER A 153 -7.79 -0.68 0.32
N PRO A 154 -8.85 -1.51 0.27
CA PRO A 154 -9.94 -1.35 -0.71
C PRO A 154 -10.77 -0.10 -0.44
N LYS A 155 -10.82 0.38 0.81
CA LYS A 155 -11.40 1.69 1.16
C LYS A 155 -10.54 2.75 0.51
N SER A 156 -11.14 3.83 0.03
CA SER A 156 -10.48 4.91 -0.72
C SER A 156 -10.39 6.22 0.09
N LEU A 157 -11.31 6.41 1.03
CA LEU A 157 -11.26 7.51 1.98
C LEU A 157 -11.70 6.99 3.35
N ILE A 158 -10.92 7.26 4.38
CA ILE A 158 -11.21 6.88 5.77
C ILE A 158 -11.32 8.16 6.60
N HIS A 159 -12.37 8.28 7.39
CA HIS A 159 -12.59 9.36 8.35
C HIS A 159 -12.48 8.78 9.76
N LEU A 160 -11.37 9.06 10.44
CA LEU A 160 -11.18 8.72 11.85
C LEU A 160 -11.63 9.87 12.73
N THR A 161 -12.42 9.57 13.75
CA THR A 161 -12.89 10.53 14.75
C THR A 161 -12.41 10.12 16.14
N PHE A 162 -11.48 10.88 16.69
CA PHE A 162 -10.90 10.69 18.01
C PHE A 162 -11.72 11.50 19.03
N ASN A 163 -12.37 10.82 19.98
CA ASN A 163 -13.31 11.45 20.92
C ASN A 163 -12.78 11.49 22.36
N GLY A 164 -12.97 12.63 23.03
CA GLY A 164 -12.58 12.80 24.42
C GLY A 164 -11.07 12.74 24.60
N ILE A 165 -10.35 13.51 23.77
CA ILE A 165 -8.89 13.57 23.75
C ILE A 165 -8.37 14.05 25.10
N SER A 166 -7.52 13.23 25.75
CA SER A 166 -6.92 13.54 27.05
C SER A 166 -5.50 14.08 26.93
N SER A 167 -4.75 13.64 25.91
CA SER A 167 -3.42 14.17 25.62
C SER A 167 -3.02 13.92 24.17
N GLU A 168 -2.08 14.72 23.71
CA GLU A 168 -1.49 14.62 22.38
C GLU A 168 -0.02 15.03 22.46
N GLU A 169 0.84 14.23 21.84
CA GLU A 169 2.27 14.43 21.77
C GLU A 169 2.70 14.37 20.31
N THR A 170 3.46 15.37 19.88
CA THR A 170 3.96 15.42 18.51
C THR A 170 5.29 16.17 18.45
N ASP A 171 6.21 15.70 17.61
CA ASP A 171 7.46 16.41 17.30
C ASP A 171 7.25 17.47 16.20
N VAL A 172 6.31 17.23 15.28
CA VAL A 172 5.87 18.17 14.24
C VAL A 172 4.34 18.27 14.28
N PRO A 173 3.74 19.48 14.13
CA PRO A 173 2.28 19.58 14.07
C PRO A 173 1.68 18.71 12.96
N LEU A 174 0.53 18.09 13.25
CA LEU A 174 -0.24 17.35 12.27
C LEU A 174 -0.65 18.29 11.12
N GLN A 175 -0.45 17.85 9.87
CA GLN A 175 -0.71 18.64 8.68
C GLN A 175 -1.22 17.76 7.53
N VAL A 176 -2.01 18.39 6.65
CA VAL A 176 -2.44 17.78 5.38
C VAL A 176 -1.22 17.42 4.54
N GLY A 177 -1.28 16.26 3.89
CA GLY A 177 -0.23 15.72 3.04
C GLY A 177 0.81 14.87 3.75
N GLN A 178 0.69 14.62 5.06
CA GLN A 178 1.53 13.66 5.78
C GLN A 178 1.16 12.22 5.43
N TRP A 179 2.16 11.37 5.24
CA TRP A 179 2.01 9.98 4.80
C TRP A 179 2.12 9.03 5.97
N PHE A 180 1.15 8.15 6.16
CA PHE A 180 1.17 7.09 7.16
C PHE A 180 2.16 6.01 6.75
N ILE A 181 3.14 5.72 7.61
CA ILE A 181 4.07 4.60 7.39
C ILE A 181 3.80 3.48 8.39
N TYR A 182 3.87 3.79 9.69
CA TYR A 182 3.59 2.80 10.73
C TYR A 182 2.58 3.35 11.71
N ASP A 183 1.71 2.47 12.20
CA ASP A 183 0.72 2.81 13.21
C ASP A 183 0.64 1.75 14.31
N GLU A 184 0.42 2.21 15.53
CA GLU A 184 0.23 1.36 16.70
C GLU A 184 -0.98 1.85 17.50
N LEU A 185 -1.90 0.93 17.79
CA LEU A 185 -3.09 1.18 18.58
C LEU A 185 -3.03 0.36 19.87
N GLN A 186 -3.13 1.02 21.01
CA GLN A 186 -3.12 0.39 22.33
C GLN A 186 -4.42 0.72 23.06
N LYS A 187 -4.92 -0.25 23.83
CA LYS A 187 -6.00 -0.02 24.80
C LYS A 187 -5.40 0.20 26.19
N ASN A 188 -5.93 1.15 26.93
CA ASN A 188 -5.61 1.36 28.35
C ASN A 188 -6.91 1.38 29.21
N ASP A 189 -6.76 1.65 30.51
CA ASP A 189 -7.88 1.68 31.46
C ASP A 189 -8.82 2.88 31.23
N GLU A 190 -8.30 3.97 30.65
CA GLU A 190 -9.02 5.24 30.46
C GLU A 190 -9.59 5.40 29.03
N GLY A 191 -9.24 4.51 28.10
CA GLY A 191 -9.63 4.53 26.71
C GLY A 191 -8.59 3.87 25.81
N PHE A 192 -8.12 4.62 24.82
CA PHE A 192 -7.22 4.18 23.76
C PHE A 192 -6.07 5.16 23.58
N ALA A 193 -4.97 4.68 23.01
CA ALA A 193 -3.87 5.49 22.56
C ALA A 193 -3.49 5.06 21.14
N PHE A 194 -3.32 6.02 20.25
CA PHE A 194 -2.94 5.78 18.87
C PHE A 194 -1.66 6.54 18.54
N ARG A 195 -0.71 5.84 17.92
CA ARG A 195 0.56 6.41 17.47
C ARG A 195 0.70 6.18 15.97
N VAL A 196 1.20 7.21 15.30
CA VAL A 196 1.55 7.15 13.87
C VAL A 196 2.95 7.69 13.67
N LEU A 197 3.74 6.99 12.87
CA LEU A 197 4.96 7.50 12.27
C LEU A 197 4.65 7.97 10.85
N PHE A 198 4.82 9.27 10.63
CA PHE A 198 4.59 9.88 9.34
C PHE A 198 5.88 9.99 8.52
N GLU A 199 5.69 10.12 7.21
CA GLU A 199 6.71 10.55 6.26
C GLU A 199 6.25 11.83 5.55
N CYS A 200 7.24 12.64 5.13
CA CYS A 200 7.04 13.91 4.44
C CYS A 200 6.12 14.94 5.18
N PRO A 201 6.62 15.60 6.25
CA PRO A 201 7.91 15.42 6.91
C PRO A 201 7.90 14.23 7.86
N GLU A 202 9.09 13.69 8.13
CA GLU A 202 9.24 12.61 9.11
C GLU A 202 8.91 13.09 10.53
N SER A 203 7.83 12.53 11.10
CA SER A 203 7.34 12.92 12.42
C SER A 203 6.69 11.75 13.16
N GLN A 204 6.61 11.85 14.48
CA GLN A 204 5.90 10.93 15.35
C GLN A 204 4.78 11.68 16.05
N TRP A 205 3.56 11.18 15.86
CA TRP A 205 2.36 11.70 16.48
C TRP A 205 1.73 10.65 17.38
N THR A 206 1.31 11.04 18.58
CA THR A 206 0.63 10.16 19.54
C THR A 206 -0.54 10.89 20.14
N ILE A 207 -1.71 10.26 20.16
CA ILE A 207 -2.94 10.79 20.73
C ILE A 207 -3.54 9.79 21.71
N MET A 208 -4.04 10.28 22.84
CA MET A 208 -4.82 9.50 23.79
C MET A 208 -6.26 10.01 23.79
N MET A 209 -7.20 9.08 23.65
CA MET A 209 -8.62 9.37 23.52
C MET A 209 -9.47 8.37 24.31
N LYS A 210 -10.69 8.75 24.68
CA LYS A 210 -11.63 7.84 25.34
C LYS A 210 -12.20 6.82 24.36
N ASP A 211 -12.46 7.27 23.14
CA ASP A 211 -13.10 6.47 22.11
C ASP A 211 -12.58 6.87 20.72
N LEU A 212 -12.65 5.92 19.79
CA LEU A 212 -12.29 6.10 18.39
C LEU A 212 -13.46 5.58 17.56
N ASP A 213 -13.90 6.40 16.61
CA ASP A 213 -14.90 6.02 15.63
C ASP A 213 -14.35 6.18 14.21
N ALA A 214 -14.97 5.50 13.26
CA ALA A 214 -14.57 5.54 11.85
C ALA A 214 -15.76 5.55 10.91
N ARG A 215 -15.59 6.26 9.81
CA ARG A 215 -16.40 6.12 8.58
C ARG A 215 -15.43 5.90 7.43
N TYR A 216 -15.86 5.25 6.37
CA TYR A 216 -15.04 5.06 5.18
C TYR A 216 -15.91 4.95 3.94
N PHE A 217 -15.27 5.20 2.81
CA PHE A 217 -15.91 5.21 1.51
C PHE A 217 -15.02 4.53 0.47
N TYR A 218 -15.65 4.11 -0.62
CA TYR A 218 -15.03 3.44 -1.74
C TYR A 218 -15.14 4.29 -3.00
N ARG A 219 -14.25 4.03 -3.96
CA ARG A 219 -14.44 4.47 -5.34
C ARG A 219 -15.53 3.62 -6.02
N PRO A 220 -16.46 4.23 -6.77
CA PRO A 220 -17.34 3.45 -7.65
C PRO A 220 -16.51 2.67 -8.67
N LYS A 221 -16.91 1.45 -9.03
CA LYS A 221 -16.13 0.56 -9.94
C LYS A 221 -15.65 1.26 -11.22
N LYS A 222 -16.51 2.10 -11.80
CA LYS A 222 -16.17 2.83 -13.04
C LYS A 222 -15.03 3.84 -12.87
N TYR A 223 -14.79 4.36 -11.66
CA TYR A 223 -13.65 5.21 -11.36
C TYR A 223 -12.34 4.47 -11.66
N THR A 224 -12.16 3.29 -11.05
CA THR A 224 -10.95 2.47 -11.20
C THR A 224 -10.75 2.09 -12.65
N SER A 225 -11.80 1.66 -13.35
CA SER A 225 -11.69 1.33 -14.77
C SER A 225 -11.23 2.50 -15.65
N LEU A 226 -11.63 3.74 -15.32
CA LEU A 226 -11.19 4.94 -16.05
C LEU A 226 -9.78 5.39 -15.66
N GLN A 227 -9.39 5.15 -14.41
CA GLN A 227 -8.03 5.43 -13.93
C GLN A 227 -7.04 4.47 -14.60
N ASP A 228 -7.34 3.18 -14.62
CA ASP A 228 -6.51 2.13 -15.22
C ASP A 228 -6.38 2.30 -16.74
N SER A 229 -7.41 2.83 -17.41
CA SER A 229 -7.38 3.13 -18.85
C SER A 229 -6.81 4.51 -19.20
N GLU A 230 -6.36 5.30 -18.22
CA GLU A 230 -5.92 6.69 -18.38
C GLU A 230 -6.97 7.60 -19.05
N GLU A 231 -8.26 7.27 -18.92
CA GLU A 231 -9.38 8.02 -19.49
C GLU A 231 -10.04 8.99 -18.49
N LEU A 232 -9.75 8.85 -17.19
CA LEU A 232 -10.39 9.61 -16.11
C LEU A 232 -10.36 11.14 -16.34
N ASP A 233 -9.25 11.69 -16.81
CA ASP A 233 -9.09 13.13 -17.06
C ASP A 233 -9.76 13.60 -18.37
N ARG A 234 -10.18 12.66 -19.21
CA ARG A 234 -10.87 12.91 -20.49
C ARG A 234 -12.37 12.76 -20.35
N THR A 235 -12.83 11.99 -19.36
CA THR A 235 -14.25 11.79 -19.05
C THR A 235 -14.83 13.04 -18.40
N SER A 236 -15.95 13.52 -18.93
CA SER A 236 -16.67 14.63 -18.31
C SER A 236 -17.41 14.17 -17.04
N LEU A 237 -17.60 15.06 -16.07
CA LEU A 237 -18.35 14.76 -14.85
C LEU A 237 -19.75 14.20 -15.18
N THR A 238 -20.47 14.81 -16.12
CA THR A 238 -21.80 14.38 -16.56
C THR A 238 -21.80 12.98 -17.17
N GLU A 239 -20.79 12.66 -17.99
CA GLU A 239 -20.62 11.33 -18.56
C GLU A 239 -20.37 10.31 -17.46
N TYR A 240 -19.46 10.59 -16.54
CA TYR A 240 -19.16 9.71 -15.41
C TYR A 240 -20.41 9.42 -14.56
N ILE A 241 -21.16 10.44 -14.16
CA ILE A 241 -22.38 10.27 -13.36
C ILE A 241 -23.43 9.43 -14.09
N SER A 242 -23.53 9.55 -15.41
CA SER A 242 -24.48 8.75 -16.19
C SER A 242 -24.19 7.24 -16.17
N THR A 243 -23.00 6.84 -15.73
CA THR A 243 -22.58 5.43 -15.57
C THR A 243 -22.79 4.88 -14.16
N LEU A 244 -23.11 5.76 -13.19
CA LEU A 244 -23.33 5.36 -11.80
C LEU A 244 -24.69 4.69 -11.62
N ASP A 245 -24.79 3.77 -10.67
CA ASP A 245 -26.00 3.04 -10.36
C ASP A 245 -26.95 3.93 -9.53
N PRO A 246 -28.12 4.31 -10.06
CA PRO A 246 -29.02 5.25 -9.37
C PRO A 246 -29.63 4.71 -8.07
N GLU A 247 -29.53 3.40 -7.81
CA GLU A 247 -30.03 2.78 -6.57
C GLU A 247 -29.03 2.86 -5.41
N ARG A 248 -27.82 3.41 -5.64
CA ARG A 248 -26.76 3.51 -4.64
C ARG A 248 -26.64 4.91 -4.05
N ASN A 249 -26.05 4.96 -2.87
CA ASN A 249 -25.70 6.20 -2.23
C ASN A 249 -24.32 6.66 -2.70
N TYR A 250 -24.19 7.97 -2.94
CA TYR A 250 -22.93 8.59 -3.30
C TYR A 250 -22.70 9.84 -2.49
N TRP A 251 -21.43 10.17 -2.31
CA TRP A 251 -20.97 11.36 -1.63
C TRP A 251 -20.06 12.17 -2.54
N PHE A 252 -20.19 13.49 -2.44
CA PHE A 252 -19.27 14.44 -2.97
C PHE A 252 -18.40 14.96 -1.81
N ILE A 253 -17.14 14.52 -1.77
CA ILE A 253 -16.21 14.82 -0.69
C ILE A 253 -15.02 15.57 -1.28
N THR A 254 -14.84 16.80 -0.83
CA THR A 254 -13.73 17.69 -1.21
C THR A 254 -12.82 17.92 0.00
N PRO A 255 -11.68 18.61 -0.18
CA PRO A 255 -10.80 18.96 0.93
C PRO A 255 -11.44 19.84 2.01
N ASP A 256 -12.60 20.43 1.76
CA ASP A 256 -13.27 21.35 2.70
C ASP A 256 -14.61 20.82 3.20
N VAL A 257 -15.35 20.04 2.38
CA VAL A 257 -16.75 19.71 2.65
C VAL A 257 -17.13 18.31 2.19
N GLU A 258 -18.09 17.71 2.90
CA GLU A 258 -18.70 16.42 2.57
C GLU A 258 -20.21 16.60 2.37
N PHE A 259 -20.75 16.12 1.26
CA PHE A 259 -22.19 16.09 1.00
C PHE A 259 -22.64 14.76 0.44
N ALA A 260 -23.78 14.25 0.90
CA ALA A 260 -24.47 13.18 0.19
C ALA A 260 -25.17 13.74 -1.07
N PHE A 261 -25.20 12.96 -2.14
CA PHE A 261 -26.04 13.25 -3.29
C PHE A 261 -27.50 12.99 -2.96
N HIS A 262 -28.36 13.97 -3.23
CA HIS A 262 -29.81 13.80 -3.12
C HIS A 262 -30.38 13.07 -4.34
N SER A 263 -29.81 13.34 -5.52
CA SER A 263 -30.20 12.72 -6.79
C SER A 263 -29.05 12.82 -7.80
N LEU A 264 -28.83 11.74 -8.53
CA LEU A 264 -27.89 11.69 -9.67
C LEU A 264 -28.56 12.02 -11.01
N THR A 265 -29.86 12.32 -11.01
CA THR A 265 -30.61 12.54 -12.26
C THR A 265 -30.71 14.03 -12.63
N GLY A 266 -30.20 14.37 -13.81
CA GLY A 266 -30.30 15.71 -14.38
C GLY A 266 -29.21 16.67 -13.89
N ASN A 267 -29.52 17.47 -12.87
CA ASN A 267 -28.59 18.40 -12.24
C ASN A 267 -28.07 17.79 -10.94
N LEU A 268 -26.77 17.91 -10.66
CA LEU A 268 -26.19 17.45 -9.40
C LEU A 268 -26.79 18.21 -8.22
N VAL A 269 -27.67 17.56 -7.47
CA VAL A 269 -28.26 18.13 -6.26
C VAL A 269 -27.66 17.43 -5.06
N LEU A 270 -27.00 18.21 -4.20
CA LEU A 270 -26.48 17.76 -2.91
C LEU A 270 -27.57 17.96 -1.85
N GLU A 271 -27.62 17.11 -0.82
CA GLU A 271 -28.68 17.17 0.20
C GLU A 271 -28.77 18.51 0.94
N ASN A 272 -27.69 19.30 0.98
CA ASN A 272 -27.64 20.63 1.61
C ASN A 272 -26.72 21.60 0.86
N GLY A 273 -26.64 21.48 -0.47
CA GLY A 273 -25.77 22.32 -1.27
C GLY A 273 -26.02 22.22 -2.76
N SER A 274 -25.21 22.93 -3.54
CA SER A 274 -25.24 22.87 -5.00
C SER A 274 -23.83 22.92 -5.57
N ILE A 275 -23.67 22.27 -6.71
CA ILE A 275 -22.44 22.31 -7.50
C ILE A 275 -22.69 23.17 -8.73
N GLU A 276 -21.87 24.19 -8.92
CA GLU A 276 -21.89 25.05 -10.11
C GLU A 276 -20.53 25.03 -10.81
N ILE A 277 -20.52 24.70 -12.10
CA ILE A 277 -19.30 24.76 -12.92
C ILE A 277 -19.32 26.06 -13.70
N VAL A 278 -18.41 26.98 -13.37
CA VAL A 278 -18.31 28.32 -13.97
C VAL A 278 -16.84 28.64 -14.21
N ASN A 279 -16.49 29.18 -15.38
CA ASN A 279 -15.13 29.66 -15.69
C ASN A 279 -13.99 28.64 -15.43
N ASN A 280 -14.21 27.35 -15.70
CA ASN A 280 -13.24 26.28 -15.47
C ASN A 280 -12.94 26.04 -13.97
N GLU A 281 -13.88 26.39 -13.10
CA GLU A 281 -13.88 26.09 -11.68
C GLU A 281 -15.17 25.35 -11.33
N ILE A 282 -15.06 24.44 -10.37
CA ILE A 282 -16.21 23.83 -9.70
C ILE A 282 -16.42 24.55 -8.37
N ASN A 283 -17.62 25.11 -8.19
CA ASN A 283 -18.02 25.82 -7.00
C ASN A 283 -19.00 24.96 -6.22
N VAL A 284 -18.65 24.63 -4.98
CA VAL A 284 -19.50 23.89 -4.05
C VAL A 284 -20.07 24.90 -3.07
N ILE A 285 -21.39 25.10 -3.13
CA ILE A 285 -22.10 26.07 -2.31
C ILE A 285 -22.80 25.34 -1.17
N SER A 286 -22.51 25.74 0.07
CA SER A 286 -23.14 25.22 1.28
C SER A 286 -23.61 26.36 2.17
N GLY A 287 -24.92 26.57 2.24
CA GLY A 287 -25.48 27.69 2.98
C GLY A 287 -24.94 29.05 2.49
N THR A 288 -24.09 29.68 3.30
CA THR A 288 -23.43 30.96 2.97
C THR A 288 -21.98 30.83 2.50
N GLU A 289 -21.44 29.61 2.52
CA GLU A 289 -20.05 29.33 2.14
C GLU A 289 -19.99 28.84 0.70
N CYS A 290 -18.89 29.18 0.02
CA CYS A 290 -18.63 28.82 -1.37
C CYS A 290 -17.18 28.39 -1.48
N TYR A 291 -16.97 27.14 -1.87
CA TYR A 291 -15.66 26.52 -2.04
C TYR A 291 -15.39 26.33 -3.53
N SER A 292 -14.30 26.90 -4.03
CA SER A 292 -13.98 26.92 -5.46
C SER A 292 -12.73 26.11 -5.75
N TYR A 293 -12.83 25.15 -6.66
CA TYR A 293 -11.70 24.29 -7.07
C TYR A 293 -11.42 24.45 -8.56
N ASN A 294 -10.15 24.66 -8.91
CA ASN A 294 -9.72 24.84 -10.29
C ASN A 294 -9.73 23.50 -11.03
N LEU A 295 -10.46 23.38 -12.15
CA LEU A 295 -10.55 22.13 -12.91
C LEU A 295 -9.23 21.71 -13.60
N LYS A 296 -8.19 22.55 -13.61
CA LYS A 296 -6.84 22.17 -14.04
C LYS A 296 -6.05 21.44 -12.96
N GLU A 297 -6.40 21.67 -11.69
CA GLU A 297 -5.73 21.09 -10.53
C GLU A 297 -6.55 19.93 -9.97
N TYR A 298 -7.88 20.04 -10.03
CA TYR A 298 -8.82 19.07 -9.47
C TYR A 298 -9.73 18.48 -10.55
N ASN A 299 -9.71 17.15 -10.66
CA ASN A 299 -10.72 16.43 -11.43
C ASN A 299 -11.94 16.15 -10.52
N PRO A 300 -13.14 16.68 -10.82
CA PRO A 300 -14.30 16.57 -9.94
C PRO A 300 -14.81 15.13 -9.79
N ILE A 301 -14.45 14.22 -10.70
CA ILE A 301 -14.75 12.80 -10.56
C ILE A 301 -14.03 12.21 -9.32
N LYS A 302 -12.84 12.72 -8.98
CA LYS A 302 -12.07 12.30 -7.79
C LYS A 302 -12.73 12.72 -6.47
N PHE A 303 -13.79 13.51 -6.50
CA PHE A 303 -14.57 13.85 -5.31
C PHE A 303 -15.80 12.95 -5.13
N ILE A 304 -16.05 11.99 -6.03
CA ILE A 304 -17.20 11.09 -5.93
C ILE A 304 -16.79 9.79 -5.24
N TYR A 305 -17.54 9.45 -4.19
CA TYR A 305 -17.36 8.25 -3.39
C TYR A 305 -18.70 7.54 -3.17
N THR A 306 -18.66 6.29 -2.72
CA THR A 306 -19.83 5.48 -2.34
C THR A 306 -19.57 4.71 -1.05
N ASP A 307 -20.62 4.28 -0.36
CA ASP A 307 -20.55 3.42 0.83
C ASP A 307 -20.55 1.92 0.47
N ASN A 308 -20.68 1.59 -0.82
CA ASN A 308 -20.71 0.22 -1.29
C ASN A 308 -19.41 -0.16 -2.01
N TYR A 309 -18.74 -1.20 -1.53
CA TYR A 309 -17.61 -1.78 -2.22
C TYR A 309 -18.06 -2.56 -3.47
N GLU A 310 -17.47 -2.21 -4.61
CA GLU A 310 -17.62 -2.95 -5.86
C GLU A 310 -16.24 -3.38 -6.33
N ASP A 311 -16.01 -4.68 -6.49
CA ASP A 311 -14.74 -5.18 -7.01
C ASP A 311 -14.58 -4.78 -8.50
N PRO A 312 -13.66 -3.87 -8.83
CA PRO A 312 -13.44 -3.47 -10.22
C PRO A 312 -12.89 -4.61 -11.08
N TYR A 313 -12.22 -5.57 -10.44
CA TYR A 313 -11.58 -6.72 -11.06
C TYR A 313 -12.41 -7.99 -10.98
N GLU A 314 -13.70 -7.91 -10.60
CA GLU A 314 -14.58 -9.09 -10.51
C GLU A 314 -14.60 -9.94 -11.79
N HIS A 315 -14.50 -9.30 -12.96
CA HIS A 315 -14.43 -9.98 -14.26
C HIS A 315 -13.19 -10.88 -14.41
N MET A 316 -12.11 -10.59 -13.68
CA MET A 316 -10.90 -11.42 -13.60
C MET A 316 -11.15 -12.74 -12.86
N ASN A 317 -12.28 -12.89 -12.17
CA ASN A 317 -12.69 -14.13 -11.51
C ASN A 317 -13.65 -14.97 -12.36
N GLU A 318 -14.04 -14.49 -13.55
CA GLU A 318 -14.88 -15.28 -14.45
C GLU A 318 -14.13 -16.52 -14.97
N PRO A 319 -14.67 -17.74 -14.74
CA PRO A 319 -13.98 -18.98 -15.05
C PRO A 319 -13.59 -19.11 -16.53
N VAL A 320 -12.38 -19.54 -16.79
CA VAL A 320 -11.91 -19.92 -18.13
C VAL A 320 -12.35 -21.35 -18.45
N PRO A 321 -12.85 -21.65 -19.67
CA PRO A 321 -13.18 -23.02 -20.07
C PRO A 321 -12.01 -23.98 -19.89
N ILE A 322 -12.28 -25.19 -19.37
CA ILE A 322 -11.26 -26.21 -19.04
C ILE A 322 -10.37 -26.55 -20.24
N ASN A 323 -10.94 -26.54 -21.45
CA ASN A 323 -10.23 -26.84 -22.70
C ASN A 323 -9.23 -25.74 -23.13
N GLU A 324 -9.39 -24.52 -22.60
CA GLU A 324 -8.58 -23.34 -22.91
C GLU A 324 -7.62 -22.97 -21.76
N LEU A 325 -7.87 -23.51 -20.57
CA LEU A 325 -7.19 -23.13 -19.33
C LEU A 325 -5.66 -23.23 -19.37
N GLU A 326 -5.13 -24.28 -19.99
CA GLU A 326 -3.68 -24.47 -20.11
C GLU A 326 -3.03 -23.48 -21.09
N GLU A 327 -3.73 -23.12 -22.15
CA GLU A 327 -3.28 -22.10 -23.12
C GLU A 327 -3.35 -20.72 -22.49
N ALA A 328 -4.47 -20.42 -21.81
CA ALA A 328 -4.71 -19.16 -21.13
C ALA A 328 -3.64 -18.86 -20.05
N ALA A 329 -3.32 -19.84 -19.20
CA ALA A 329 -2.34 -19.65 -18.12
C ALA A 329 -0.91 -19.39 -18.61
N LEU A 330 -0.58 -19.79 -19.85
CA LEU A 330 0.74 -19.63 -20.46
C LEU A 330 0.76 -18.53 -21.52
N ASN A 331 -0.33 -17.77 -21.66
CA ASN A 331 -0.45 -16.70 -22.64
C ASN A 331 0.27 -15.42 -22.17
N GLU A 332 0.56 -14.52 -23.12
CA GLU A 332 1.08 -13.17 -22.85
C GLU A 332 -0.04 -12.17 -22.53
N ASP A 333 -1.30 -12.50 -22.85
CA ASP A 333 -2.47 -11.72 -22.44
C ASP A 333 -2.68 -11.86 -20.93
N LEU A 334 -2.31 -10.80 -20.20
CA LEU A 334 -2.35 -10.73 -18.75
C LEU A 334 -3.76 -10.96 -18.19
N GLU A 335 -4.80 -10.41 -18.81
CA GLU A 335 -6.18 -10.60 -18.35
C GLU A 335 -6.56 -12.08 -18.45
N TRP A 336 -6.27 -12.70 -19.59
CA TRP A 336 -6.61 -14.11 -19.80
C TRP A 336 -5.78 -15.05 -18.91
N GLN A 337 -4.51 -14.72 -18.69
CA GLN A 337 -3.62 -15.43 -17.78
C GLN A 337 -4.13 -15.35 -16.34
N VAL A 338 -4.43 -14.16 -15.83
CA VAL A 338 -4.95 -13.96 -14.47
C VAL A 338 -6.24 -14.74 -14.25
N ARG A 339 -7.18 -14.68 -15.21
CA ARG A 339 -8.43 -15.46 -15.15
C ARG A 339 -8.18 -16.97 -15.07
N ALA A 340 -7.21 -17.48 -15.83
CA ALA A 340 -6.86 -18.89 -15.80
C ALA A 340 -6.30 -19.32 -14.44
N TRP A 341 -5.42 -18.51 -13.85
CA TRP A 341 -4.89 -18.74 -12.50
C TRP A 341 -5.97 -18.68 -11.42
N ASN A 342 -6.86 -17.67 -11.47
CA ASN A 342 -7.99 -17.56 -10.55
C ASN A 342 -8.94 -18.77 -10.66
N THR A 343 -9.17 -19.27 -11.88
CA THR A 343 -9.96 -20.48 -12.13
C THR A 343 -9.32 -21.71 -11.50
N MET A 344 -7.99 -21.89 -11.65
CA MET A 344 -7.22 -22.97 -11.04
C MET A 344 -7.17 -22.88 -9.52
N TYR A 345 -7.00 -21.68 -8.98
CA TYR A 345 -6.96 -21.41 -7.54
C TYR A 345 -8.28 -21.73 -6.84
N SER A 346 -9.39 -21.40 -7.50
CA SER A 346 -10.74 -21.66 -6.98
C SER A 346 -11.14 -23.14 -7.06
N ASN A 347 -10.56 -23.92 -7.99
CA ASN A 347 -10.94 -25.31 -8.24
C ASN A 347 -9.71 -26.26 -8.27
N PRO A 348 -8.85 -26.27 -7.24
CA PRO A 348 -7.53 -26.90 -7.31
C PRO A 348 -7.62 -28.42 -7.47
N ILE A 349 -8.59 -29.06 -6.81
CA ILE A 349 -8.76 -30.52 -6.83
C ILE A 349 -9.20 -31.01 -8.22
N GLU A 350 -10.19 -30.35 -8.82
CA GLU A 350 -10.74 -30.74 -10.13
C GLU A 350 -9.73 -30.48 -11.26
N LEU A 351 -8.91 -29.45 -11.10
CA LEU A 351 -7.96 -28.98 -12.13
C LEU A 351 -6.51 -29.43 -11.86
N ALA A 352 -6.28 -30.31 -10.87
CA ALA A 352 -4.95 -30.78 -10.47
C ALA A 352 -4.08 -31.23 -11.65
N GLY A 353 -4.68 -31.95 -12.61
CA GLY A 353 -3.99 -32.41 -13.80
C GLY A 353 -3.51 -31.27 -14.73
N ILE A 354 -4.28 -30.19 -14.86
CA ILE A 354 -3.90 -29.01 -15.66
C ILE A 354 -2.86 -28.19 -14.90
N ILE A 355 -3.08 -27.95 -13.60
CA ILE A 355 -2.17 -27.19 -12.72
C ILE A 355 -0.76 -27.75 -12.78
N ASN A 356 -0.60 -29.07 -12.63
CA ASN A 356 0.72 -29.71 -12.71
C ASN A 356 1.38 -29.54 -14.09
N ARG A 357 0.61 -29.58 -15.19
CA ARG A 357 1.17 -29.38 -16.53
C ARG A 357 1.60 -27.93 -16.76
N VAL A 358 0.79 -26.97 -16.33
CA VAL A 358 1.10 -25.54 -16.42
C VAL A 358 2.35 -25.21 -15.61
N LEU A 359 2.39 -25.60 -14.32
CA LEU A 359 3.54 -25.36 -13.44
C LEU A 359 4.84 -25.99 -13.96
N MET A 360 4.77 -27.14 -14.63
CA MET A 360 5.95 -27.75 -15.25
C MET A 360 6.51 -26.93 -16.43
N LYS A 361 5.64 -26.23 -17.18
CA LYS A 361 6.01 -25.47 -18.38
C LYS A 361 6.51 -24.05 -18.11
N ILE A 362 6.15 -23.47 -16.97
CA ILE A 362 6.54 -22.10 -16.61
C ILE A 362 8.02 -22.00 -16.28
N GLU A 363 8.69 -20.97 -16.77
CA GLU A 363 10.03 -20.59 -16.32
C GLU A 363 9.88 -19.56 -15.21
N VAL A 364 10.52 -19.80 -14.06
CA VAL A 364 10.49 -18.86 -12.94
C VAL A 364 11.38 -17.67 -13.30
N THR A 365 10.78 -16.50 -13.36
CA THR A 365 11.46 -15.22 -13.46
C THR A 365 11.15 -14.40 -12.21
N GLU A 366 11.99 -13.40 -11.91
CA GLU A 366 11.78 -12.50 -10.76
C GLU A 366 10.38 -11.85 -10.80
N ASP A 367 9.89 -11.47 -11.99
CA ASP A 367 8.59 -10.83 -12.18
C ASP A 367 7.38 -11.68 -11.75
N ILE A 368 7.49 -13.02 -11.82
CA ILE A 368 6.39 -13.93 -11.51
C ILE A 368 6.63 -14.77 -10.26
N GLU A 369 7.81 -14.65 -9.64
CA GLU A 369 8.22 -15.44 -8.48
C GLU A 369 7.23 -15.29 -7.32
N MET A 370 6.90 -14.05 -6.95
CA MET A 370 5.97 -13.77 -5.85
C MET A 370 4.57 -14.31 -6.14
N MET A 371 4.12 -14.21 -7.40
CA MET A 371 2.84 -14.77 -7.81
C MET A 371 2.86 -16.30 -7.68
N LEU A 372 3.89 -16.95 -8.21
CA LEU A 372 4.03 -18.40 -8.18
C LEU A 372 4.14 -18.94 -6.75
N SER A 373 4.81 -18.24 -5.84
CA SER A 373 4.94 -18.69 -4.46
C SER A 373 3.59 -18.83 -3.76
N VAL A 374 2.68 -17.87 -3.98
CA VAL A 374 1.31 -17.90 -3.46
C VAL A 374 0.52 -19.09 -4.02
N TYR A 375 0.51 -19.27 -5.34
CA TYR A 375 -0.25 -20.36 -5.98
C TYR A 375 0.32 -21.73 -5.64
N VAL A 376 1.64 -21.90 -5.69
CA VAL A 376 2.30 -23.18 -5.36
C VAL A 376 2.05 -23.55 -3.90
N SER A 377 2.18 -22.62 -2.96
CA SER A 377 1.90 -22.87 -1.55
C SER A 377 0.44 -23.30 -1.33
N HIS A 378 -0.51 -22.62 -1.97
CA HIS A 378 -1.93 -23.01 -1.92
C HIS A 378 -2.17 -24.41 -2.49
N PHE A 379 -1.63 -24.71 -3.66
CA PHE A 379 -1.80 -26.02 -4.30
C PHE A 379 -1.12 -27.15 -3.53
N TYR A 380 0.03 -26.87 -2.92
CA TYR A 380 0.71 -27.80 -2.03
C TYR A 380 -0.13 -28.14 -0.80
N LYS A 381 -0.70 -27.13 -0.13
CA LYS A 381 -1.60 -27.31 1.01
C LYS A 381 -2.88 -28.08 0.67
N ASN A 382 -3.29 -28.06 -0.60
CA ASN A 382 -4.41 -28.86 -1.12
C ASN A 382 -3.99 -30.28 -1.55
N GLU A 383 -2.72 -30.67 -1.39
CA GLU A 383 -2.18 -32.00 -1.72
C GLU A 383 -2.36 -32.41 -3.20
N ILE A 384 -2.39 -31.44 -4.12
CA ILE A 384 -2.61 -31.69 -5.56
C ILE A 384 -1.34 -31.70 -6.42
N LEU A 385 -0.19 -31.29 -5.86
CA LEU A 385 1.06 -31.21 -6.60
C LEU A 385 1.74 -32.58 -6.73
N SER A 386 2.25 -32.88 -7.92
CA SER A 386 3.06 -34.06 -8.18
C SER A 386 4.49 -33.89 -7.67
N ASP A 387 5.18 -35.02 -7.42
CA ASP A 387 6.57 -35.03 -6.92
C ASP A 387 7.53 -34.20 -7.80
N ASP A 388 7.33 -34.21 -9.12
CA ASP A 388 8.18 -33.46 -10.05
C ASP A 388 7.99 -31.94 -9.89
N VAL A 389 6.75 -31.49 -9.68
CA VAL A 389 6.42 -30.08 -9.43
C VAL A 389 6.92 -29.65 -8.04
N ILE A 390 6.71 -30.47 -7.01
CA ILE A 390 7.22 -30.22 -5.66
C ILE A 390 8.75 -30.06 -5.67
N ARG A 391 9.45 -30.90 -6.44
CA ARG A 391 10.90 -30.77 -6.58
C ARG A 391 11.31 -29.49 -7.30
N LYS A 392 10.57 -29.07 -8.33
CA LYS A 392 10.86 -27.86 -9.10
C LYS A 392 10.68 -26.59 -8.25
N TYR A 393 9.65 -26.55 -7.41
CA TYR A 393 9.29 -25.36 -6.62
C TYR A 393 9.57 -25.52 -5.12
N ARG A 394 10.58 -26.31 -4.76
CA ARG A 394 10.90 -26.60 -3.35
C ARG A 394 11.11 -25.34 -2.52
N GLU A 395 11.67 -24.30 -3.12
CA GLU A 395 12.00 -23.03 -2.46
C GLU A 395 10.75 -22.20 -2.13
N PHE A 396 9.61 -22.50 -2.76
CA PHE A 396 8.34 -21.80 -2.52
C PHE A 396 7.36 -22.57 -1.63
N ILE A 397 7.78 -23.74 -1.14
CA ILE A 397 6.94 -24.62 -0.32
C ILE A 397 7.46 -24.55 1.12
N ASP A 398 6.66 -23.90 1.97
CA ASP A 398 6.81 -23.89 3.43
C ASP A 398 6.32 -25.20 4.08
#